data_AF-A0A8H3GYM2-F1
#
_entry.id   AF-A0A8H3GYM2-F1
#
_cell.length_a   1.000
_cell.length_b   1.000
_cell.length_c   1.000
_cell.angle_alpha   90.00
_cell.angle_beta   90.00
_cell.angle_gamma   90.00
#
_symmetry.space_group_name_H-M   'P 1'
#
loop_
_entity.id
_entity.type
_entity.pdbx_description
1 polymer ?
#
loop_
_entity_poly.entity_id
_entity_poly.type
_entity_poly.pdbx_seq_one_letter_code
_entity_poly.pdbx_strand_id
1 'polypeptide(L)'
;MEQAPQESCANLVLTTMSAAPRGLTPEERENLIQAAIAAKEVAYSPYSKFRVGAALFTTDGRIIAGGNVEIASYGGTICAERTALVKAVSEGIKSFLAIAVTSDVDEIVSPCGICRQFIREFCSLQMPIIMVKSSYTPETADTASKVVTVEGILPYSFGPEHLEMPRT
;
A
#
# COMPACT_ATOMS: atom_id res chain seq x y z
N MET A 1 34.88 50.00 -1.56
CA MET A 1 34.50 48.62 -1.22
C MET A 1 33.00 48.55 -1.30
N GLU A 2 32.52 48.02 -2.41
CA GLU A 2 31.14 47.88 -2.81
C GLU A 2 30.41 46.92 -1.85
N GLN A 3 29.31 47.36 -1.24
CA GLN A 3 28.37 46.46 -0.56
C GLN A 3 27.08 46.47 -1.36
N ALA A 4 26.82 45.35 -2.04
CA ALA A 4 25.57 45.06 -2.73
C ALA A 4 24.43 44.81 -1.72
N PRO A 5 23.17 45.09 -2.08
CA PRO A 5 22.02 44.87 -1.20
C PRO A 5 21.67 43.38 -1.11
N GLN A 6 21.27 42.92 0.08
CA GLN A 6 20.67 41.61 0.30
C GLN A 6 19.31 41.53 -0.41
N GLU A 7 19.27 40.83 -1.54
CA GLU A 7 18.03 40.43 -2.18
C GLU A 7 17.39 39.26 -1.41
N SER A 8 16.13 39.48 -1.07
CA SER A 8 15.16 38.53 -0.51
C SER A 8 15.11 37.23 -1.31
N CYS A 9 15.51 36.12 -0.69
CA CYS A 9 15.31 34.78 -1.25
C CYS A 9 13.88 34.28 -0.94
N ALA A 10 12.89 35.05 -1.37
CA ALA A 10 11.54 34.56 -1.57
C ALA A 10 11.45 33.96 -2.98
N ASN A 11 10.86 32.77 -3.09
CA ASN A 11 10.58 32.00 -4.31
C ASN A 11 11.69 31.11 -4.85
N LEU A 12 11.74 29.88 -4.33
CA LEU A 12 11.94 28.71 -5.19
C LEU A 12 11.21 27.48 -4.64
N VAL A 13 9.89 27.60 -4.43
CA VAL A 13 9.04 26.40 -4.37
C VAL A 13 8.62 26.14 -5.82
N LEU A 14 9.41 25.32 -6.51
CA LEU A 14 8.95 24.68 -7.75
C LEU A 14 7.75 23.82 -7.36
N THR A 15 6.56 24.33 -7.66
CA THR A 15 5.31 23.59 -7.63
C THR A 15 5.44 22.43 -8.61
N THR A 16 5.88 21.27 -8.14
CA THR A 16 5.60 20.02 -8.85
C THR A 16 4.08 19.95 -8.96
N MET A 17 3.56 20.05 -10.17
CA MET A 17 2.16 19.80 -10.43
C MET A 17 1.86 18.36 -10.01
N SER A 18 1.41 18.19 -8.77
CA SER A 18 0.81 16.97 -8.29
C SER A 18 -0.49 16.82 -9.06
N ALA A 19 -0.44 16.04 -10.14
CA ALA A 19 -1.65 15.59 -10.81
C ALA A 19 -2.51 14.90 -9.75
N ALA A 20 -3.75 15.36 -9.59
CA ALA A 20 -4.72 14.70 -8.71
C ALA A 20 -4.71 13.19 -9.03
N PRO A 21 -4.64 12.31 -8.02
CA PRO A 21 -4.44 10.89 -8.27
C PRO A 21 -5.61 10.37 -9.11
N ARG A 22 -5.31 9.94 -10.34
CA ARG A 22 -6.29 9.30 -11.20
C ARG A 22 -6.71 7.96 -10.59
N GLY A 23 -7.95 7.56 -10.85
CA GLY A 23 -8.37 6.19 -10.57
C GLY A 23 -7.63 5.17 -11.45
N LEU A 24 -7.64 3.92 -11.01
CA LEU A 24 -7.23 2.77 -11.83
C LEU A 24 -8.21 2.58 -12.99
N THR A 25 -7.70 2.21 -14.16
CA THR A 25 -8.54 1.65 -15.23
C THR A 25 -8.98 0.22 -14.86
N PRO A 26 -10.02 -0.33 -15.52
CA PRO A 26 -10.42 -1.73 -15.31
C PRO A 26 -9.28 -2.73 -15.57
N GLU A 27 -8.47 -2.49 -16.61
CA GLU A 27 -7.32 -3.32 -16.96
C GLU A 27 -6.21 -3.25 -15.91
N GLU A 28 -5.89 -2.05 -15.40
CA GLU A 28 -4.91 -1.88 -14.34
C GLU A 28 -5.35 -2.53 -13.03
N ARG A 29 -6.65 -2.41 -12.71
CA ARG A 29 -7.25 -3.10 -11.57
C ARG A 29 -7.11 -4.61 -11.71
N GLU A 30 -7.38 -5.15 -12.89
CA GLU A 30 -7.24 -6.59 -13.15
C GLU A 30 -5.78 -7.05 -13.02
N ASN A 31 -4.85 -6.34 -13.66
CA ASN A 31 -3.41 -6.63 -13.58
C ASN A 31 -2.90 -6.58 -12.12
N LEU A 32 -3.39 -5.63 -11.33
CA LEU A 32 -3.06 -5.51 -9.91
C LEU A 32 -3.57 -6.72 -9.10
N ILE A 33 -4.80 -7.16 -9.35
CA ILE A 33 -5.38 -8.33 -8.67
C ILE A 33 -4.63 -9.61 -9.05
N GLN A 34 -4.35 -9.81 -10.34
CA GLN A 34 -3.60 -10.98 -10.82
C GLN A 34 -2.18 -11.01 -10.23
N ALA A 35 -1.52 -9.85 -10.11
CA ALA A 35 -0.23 -9.76 -9.46
C ALA A 35 -0.29 -10.13 -7.97
N ALA A 36 -1.33 -9.72 -7.24
CA ALA A 36 -1.52 -10.13 -5.84
C ALA A 36 -1.77 -11.64 -5.71
N ILE A 37 -2.55 -12.23 -6.63
CA ILE A 37 -2.79 -13.68 -6.67
C ILE A 37 -1.47 -14.44 -6.92
N ALA A 38 -0.70 -14.04 -7.93
CA ALA A 38 0.58 -14.65 -8.25
C ALA A 38 1.61 -14.50 -7.12
N ALA A 39 1.54 -13.41 -6.34
CA ALA A 39 2.46 -13.17 -5.22
C ALA A 39 2.34 -14.19 -4.08
N LYS A 40 1.26 -14.96 -4.01
CA LYS A 40 1.15 -16.06 -3.04
C LYS A 40 2.19 -17.15 -3.26
N GLU A 41 2.67 -17.33 -4.49
CA GLU A 41 3.65 -18.37 -4.83
C GLU A 41 5.04 -18.10 -4.25
N VAL A 42 5.34 -16.85 -3.90
CA VAL A 42 6.61 -16.48 -3.25
C VAL A 42 6.49 -16.39 -1.72
N ALA A 43 5.33 -16.72 -1.15
CA ALA A 43 5.13 -16.72 0.30
C ALA A 43 5.99 -17.81 0.96
N TYR A 44 6.70 -17.43 2.02
CA TYR A 44 7.38 -18.37 2.90
C TYR A 44 6.56 -18.52 4.18
N SER A 45 5.68 -19.52 4.22
CA SER A 45 4.76 -19.74 5.34
C SER A 45 4.73 -21.20 5.82
N PRO A 46 5.87 -21.81 6.21
CA PRO A 46 5.91 -23.22 6.59
C PRO A 46 5.21 -23.49 7.93
N TYR A 47 4.97 -22.47 8.75
CA TYR A 47 4.39 -22.62 10.09
C TYR A 47 2.86 -22.58 10.03
N SER A 48 2.29 -21.51 9.46
CA SER A 48 0.82 -21.39 9.34
C SER A 48 0.26 -22.15 8.16
N LYS A 49 1.06 -22.35 7.10
CA LYS A 49 0.60 -22.81 5.78
C LYS A 49 -0.48 -21.90 5.17
N PHE A 50 -0.51 -20.63 5.60
CA PHE A 50 -1.45 -19.63 5.15
C PHE A 50 -0.74 -18.60 4.29
N ARG A 51 -0.85 -18.74 2.97
CA ARG A 51 -0.20 -17.83 2.02
C ARG A 51 -1.07 -16.60 1.80
N VAL A 52 -0.42 -15.45 1.85
CA VAL A 52 -1.01 -14.15 1.52
C VAL A 52 -0.15 -13.51 0.45
N GLY A 53 -0.81 -12.94 -0.55
CA GLY A 53 -0.18 -12.18 -1.62
C GLY A 53 -0.72 -10.76 -1.62
N ALA A 54 0.15 -9.79 -1.88
CA ALA A 54 -0.22 -8.40 -2.02
C ALA A 54 0.55 -7.76 -3.18
N ALA A 55 -0.08 -6.78 -3.83
CA ALA A 55 0.54 -6.00 -4.90
C ALA A 55 0.15 -4.53 -4.79
N LEU A 56 1.13 -3.64 -4.98
CA LEU A 56 0.99 -2.19 -5.01
C LEU A 56 0.99 -1.70 -6.45
N PHE A 57 0.06 -0.82 -6.79
CA PHE A 57 0.10 -0.07 -8.03
C PHE A 57 0.66 1.33 -7.76
N THR A 58 1.75 1.67 -8.42
CA THR A 58 2.44 2.95 -8.27
C THR A 58 1.85 4.02 -9.21
N THR A 59 2.09 5.30 -8.93
CA THR A 59 1.59 6.38 -9.80
C THR A 59 2.22 6.42 -11.19
N ASP A 60 3.39 5.79 -11.38
CA ASP A 60 4.07 5.68 -12.67
C ASP A 60 3.76 4.37 -13.43
N GLY A 61 2.77 3.60 -12.95
CA GLY A 61 2.25 2.41 -13.65
C GLY A 61 2.99 1.11 -13.36
N ARG A 62 3.97 1.10 -12.45
CA ARG A 62 4.64 -0.14 -11.99
C ARG A 62 3.80 -0.88 -10.96
N ILE A 63 3.91 -2.21 -10.97
CA ILE A 63 3.35 -3.10 -9.94
C ILE A 63 4.47 -3.71 -9.10
N ILE A 64 4.33 -3.62 -7.77
CA ILE A 64 5.29 -4.17 -6.81
C ILE A 64 4.57 -5.16 -5.91
N ALA A 65 4.94 -6.43 -6.02
CA ALA A 65 4.26 -7.52 -5.32
C ALA A 65 5.12 -8.17 -4.23
N GLY A 66 4.48 -8.80 -3.25
CA GLY A 66 5.11 -9.50 -2.14
C GLY A 66 4.21 -10.57 -1.53
N GLY A 67 4.83 -11.64 -1.04
CA GLY A 67 4.19 -12.66 -0.20
C GLY A 67 4.53 -12.47 1.29
N ASN A 68 3.77 -13.10 2.17
CA ASN A 68 4.14 -13.15 3.59
C ASN A 68 5.39 -14.02 3.83
N VAL A 69 6.19 -13.63 4.81
CA VAL A 69 7.42 -14.32 5.21
C VAL A 69 7.39 -14.56 6.71
N GLU A 70 7.25 -15.82 7.09
CA GLU A 70 7.24 -16.27 8.46
C GLU A 70 8.65 -16.61 8.94
N ILE A 71 8.85 -16.53 10.25
CA ILE A 71 10.08 -16.98 10.90
C ILE A 71 9.74 -17.75 12.18
N ALA A 72 10.70 -18.51 12.70
CA ALA A 72 10.48 -19.32 13.91
C ALA A 72 10.05 -18.49 15.13
N SER A 73 10.56 -17.26 15.25
CA SER A 73 10.10 -16.28 16.23
C SER A 73 8.91 -15.49 15.68
N TYR A 74 7.69 -15.96 15.92
CA TYR A 74 6.49 -15.51 15.20
C TYR A 74 6.25 -13.98 15.20
N GLY A 75 6.72 -13.26 16.23
CA GLY A 75 6.64 -11.81 16.28
C GLY A 75 7.40 -11.08 15.16
N GLY A 76 8.37 -11.73 14.52
CA GLY A 76 9.12 -11.18 13.39
C GLY A 76 8.53 -11.49 12.01
N THR A 77 7.37 -12.14 11.93
CA THR A 77 6.69 -12.41 10.65
C THR A 77 6.35 -11.10 9.92
N ILE A 78 6.62 -11.05 8.62
CA ILE A 78 6.28 -9.94 7.73
C ILE A 78 5.10 -10.35 6.86
N CYS A 79 4.02 -9.56 6.89
CA CYS A 79 2.84 -9.78 6.06
C CYS A 79 3.10 -9.34 4.62
N ALA A 80 2.34 -9.87 3.67
CA ALA A 80 2.50 -9.61 2.24
C ALA A 80 2.46 -8.11 1.88
N GLU A 81 1.55 -7.35 2.50
CA GLU A 81 1.39 -5.91 2.27
C GLU A 81 2.65 -5.14 2.70
N ARG A 82 3.22 -5.54 3.85
CA ARG A 82 4.48 -4.97 4.36
C ARG A 82 5.65 -5.38 3.47
N THR A 83 5.70 -6.62 2.99
CA THR A 83 6.73 -7.05 2.03
C THR A 83 6.70 -6.18 0.77
N ALA A 84 5.52 -5.96 0.18
CA ALA A 84 5.37 -5.12 -1.01
C ALA A 84 5.78 -3.66 -0.75
N LEU A 85 5.33 -3.07 0.37
CA LEU A 85 5.65 -1.69 0.74
C LEU A 85 7.14 -1.51 1.07
N VAL A 86 7.76 -2.44 1.81
CA VAL A 86 9.19 -2.38 2.12
C VAL A 86 10.03 -2.40 0.84
N LYS A 87 9.71 -3.30 -0.11
CA LYS A 87 10.38 -3.33 -1.43
C LYS A 87 10.27 -1.97 -2.12
N ALA A 88 9.04 -1.46 -2.29
CA ALA A 88 8.79 -0.20 -2.97
C ALA A 88 9.52 0.99 -2.32
N VAL A 89 9.36 1.14 -1.01
CA VAL A 89 9.93 2.27 -0.26
C VAL A 89 11.46 2.21 -0.24
N SER A 90 12.04 1.00 -0.14
CA SER A 90 13.50 0.82 -0.19
C SER A 90 14.12 1.19 -1.54
N GLU A 91 13.32 1.12 -2.61
CA GLU A 91 13.71 1.53 -3.97
C GLU A 91 13.34 2.99 -4.28
N GLY A 92 12.96 3.77 -3.26
CA GLY A 92 12.64 5.19 -3.39
C GLY A 92 11.22 5.48 -3.91
N ILE A 93 10.37 4.47 -4.03
CA ILE A 93 9.00 4.58 -4.54
C ILE A 93 8.05 4.80 -3.37
N LYS A 94 7.42 5.98 -3.31
CA LYS A 94 6.56 6.40 -2.18
C LYS A 94 5.22 7.01 -2.63
N SER A 95 4.79 6.70 -3.86
CA SER A 95 3.52 7.20 -4.40
C SER A 95 2.76 6.06 -5.05
N PHE A 96 1.55 5.82 -4.54
CA PHE A 96 0.75 4.63 -4.83
C PHE A 96 -0.70 5.02 -5.13
N LEU A 97 -1.31 4.33 -6.09
CA LEU A 97 -2.71 4.50 -6.46
C LEU A 97 -3.62 3.45 -5.80
N ALA A 98 -3.11 2.26 -5.49
CA ALA A 98 -3.89 1.19 -4.86
C ALA A 98 -3.00 0.07 -4.33
N ILE A 99 -3.59 -0.78 -3.48
CA ILE A 99 -3.05 -2.08 -3.12
C ILE A 99 -4.13 -3.17 -3.28
N ALA A 100 -3.77 -4.32 -3.82
CA ALA A 100 -4.60 -5.54 -3.78
C ALA A 100 -4.02 -6.55 -2.80
N VAL A 101 -4.89 -7.28 -2.10
CA VAL A 101 -4.52 -8.29 -1.09
C VAL A 101 -5.41 -9.52 -1.27
N THR A 102 -4.81 -10.70 -1.23
CA THR A 102 -5.52 -11.98 -1.32
C THR A 102 -4.84 -13.07 -0.50
N SER A 103 -5.54 -14.18 -0.28
CA SER A 103 -5.05 -15.33 0.45
C SER A 103 -5.50 -16.64 -0.20
N ASP A 104 -5.27 -17.77 0.45
CA ASP A 104 -5.75 -19.08 0.01
C ASP A 104 -7.19 -19.40 0.43
N VAL A 105 -7.86 -18.54 1.19
CA VAL A 105 -9.27 -18.75 1.58
C VAL A 105 -10.24 -18.01 0.67
N ASP A 106 -11.40 -18.63 0.46
CA ASP A 106 -12.49 -18.07 -0.34
C ASP A 106 -13.34 -17.06 0.44
N GLU A 107 -12.66 -16.20 1.19
CA GLU A 107 -13.26 -15.17 2.04
C GLU A 107 -12.44 -13.89 1.96
N ILE A 108 -13.09 -12.77 2.29
CA ILE A 108 -12.42 -11.48 2.32
C ILE A 108 -11.50 -11.41 3.54
N VAL A 109 -10.18 -11.45 3.30
CA VAL A 109 -9.16 -11.29 4.35
C VAL A 109 -8.72 -9.83 4.42
N SER A 110 -8.94 -9.21 5.58
CA SER A 110 -8.58 -7.81 5.81
C SER A 110 -7.11 -7.68 6.23
N PRO A 111 -6.41 -6.61 5.78
CA PRO A 111 -5.08 -6.29 6.30
C PRO A 111 -5.07 -6.22 7.83
N CYS A 112 -4.05 -6.83 8.46
CA CYS A 112 -3.91 -6.80 9.92
C CYS A 112 -3.57 -5.38 10.41
N GLY A 113 -3.73 -5.11 11.72
CA GLY A 113 -3.52 -3.77 12.28
C GLY A 113 -2.16 -3.16 11.96
N ILE A 114 -1.09 -3.96 11.96
CA ILE A 114 0.26 -3.50 11.60
C ILE A 114 0.32 -3.08 10.13
N CYS A 115 -0.27 -3.87 9.22
CA CYS A 115 -0.33 -3.52 7.80
C CYS A 115 -1.14 -2.26 7.56
N ARG A 116 -2.26 -2.08 8.25
CA ARG A 116 -3.08 -0.86 8.14
C ARG A 116 -2.27 0.38 8.49
N GLN A 117 -1.54 0.34 9.61
CA GLN A 117 -0.69 1.44 10.03
C GLN A 117 0.48 1.68 9.05
N PHE A 118 1.08 0.60 8.52
CA PHE A 118 2.17 0.70 7.53
C PHE A 118 1.68 1.29 6.20
N ILE A 119 0.50 0.90 5.73
CA ILE A 119 -0.15 1.50 4.56
C ILE A 119 -0.43 2.99 4.82
N ARG A 120 -0.98 3.34 6.00
CA ARG A 120 -1.29 4.73 6.38
C ARG A 120 -0.06 5.65 6.44
N GLU A 121 1.13 5.11 6.68
CA GLU A 121 2.37 5.89 6.67
C GLU A 121 2.75 6.35 5.25
N PHE A 122 2.58 5.47 4.26
CA PHE A 122 3.10 5.69 2.90
C PHE A 122 2.04 6.00 1.85
N CYS A 123 0.76 5.87 2.19
CA CYS A 123 -0.34 6.00 1.25
C CYS A 123 -1.37 7.05 1.68
N SER A 124 -2.05 7.64 0.70
CA SER A 124 -3.20 8.52 0.96
C SER A 124 -4.28 7.80 1.76
N LEU A 125 -4.93 8.51 2.68
CA LEU A 125 -6.08 8.00 3.44
C LEU A 125 -7.23 7.54 2.52
N GLN A 126 -7.33 8.12 1.31
CA GLN A 126 -8.32 7.76 0.31
C GLN A 126 -7.85 6.70 -0.70
N MET A 127 -6.64 6.17 -0.54
CA MET A 127 -6.15 5.12 -1.43
C MET A 127 -7.02 3.86 -1.28
N PRO A 128 -7.51 3.28 -2.39
CA PRO A 128 -8.26 2.03 -2.35
C PRO A 128 -7.38 0.83 -1.98
N ILE A 129 -7.94 -0.03 -1.14
CA ILE A 129 -7.46 -1.36 -0.76
C ILE A 129 -8.46 -2.36 -1.32
N ILE A 130 -8.00 -3.21 -2.24
CA ILE A 130 -8.81 -4.23 -2.91
C ILE A 130 -8.54 -5.57 -2.22
N MET A 131 -9.49 -6.05 -1.44
CA MET A 131 -9.41 -7.37 -0.81
C MET A 131 -10.11 -8.39 -1.70
N VAL A 132 -9.43 -9.50 -2.01
CA VAL A 132 -9.85 -10.43 -3.06
C VAL A 132 -9.91 -11.86 -2.50
N LYS A 133 -11.03 -12.53 -2.73
CA LYS A 133 -11.23 -13.94 -2.38
C LYS A 133 -10.39 -14.86 -3.26
N SER A 134 -10.06 -16.06 -2.79
CA SER A 134 -9.29 -17.03 -3.59
C SER A 134 -10.03 -17.53 -4.84
N SER A 135 -11.36 -17.45 -4.90
CA SER A 135 -12.17 -17.85 -6.06
C SER A 135 -12.25 -16.78 -7.16
N TYR A 136 -11.57 -15.64 -7.00
CA TYR A 136 -11.67 -14.53 -7.95
C TYR A 136 -11.40 -14.93 -9.39
N THR A 137 -12.29 -14.49 -10.26
CA THR A 137 -12.14 -14.43 -11.70
C THR A 137 -12.60 -13.04 -12.18
N PRO A 138 -12.21 -12.61 -13.39
CA PRO A 138 -12.72 -11.35 -13.96
C PRO A 138 -14.25 -11.25 -13.97
N GLU A 139 -14.95 -12.38 -14.18
CA GLU A 139 -16.41 -12.46 -14.23
C GLU A 139 -17.08 -12.35 -12.84
N THR A 140 -16.33 -12.64 -11.77
CA THR A 140 -16.82 -12.62 -10.39
C THR A 140 -16.34 -11.38 -9.63
N ALA A 141 -15.77 -10.39 -10.31
CA ALA A 141 -15.12 -9.25 -9.69
C ALA A 141 -16.01 -8.47 -8.69
N ASP A 142 -17.31 -8.38 -8.95
CA ASP A 142 -18.28 -7.67 -8.11
C ASP A 142 -18.60 -8.37 -6.79
N THR A 143 -18.41 -9.70 -6.72
CA THR A 143 -18.78 -10.52 -5.55
C THR A 143 -17.58 -11.16 -4.87
N ALA A 144 -16.50 -11.41 -5.61
CA ALA A 144 -15.25 -12.00 -5.14
C ALA A 144 -14.22 -10.94 -4.70
N SER A 145 -14.57 -9.65 -4.70
CA SER A 145 -13.71 -8.60 -4.17
C SER A 145 -14.47 -7.57 -3.33
N LYS A 146 -13.74 -6.89 -2.45
CA LYS A 146 -14.24 -5.77 -1.66
C LYS A 146 -13.23 -4.64 -1.68
N VAL A 147 -13.68 -3.45 -2.03
CA VAL A 147 -12.86 -2.23 -2.04
C VAL A 147 -13.20 -1.37 -0.82
N VAL A 148 -12.19 -0.91 -0.12
CA VAL A 148 -12.27 0.02 1.02
C VAL A 148 -11.16 1.06 0.91
N THR A 149 -11.26 2.17 1.63
CA THR A 149 -10.15 3.13 1.74
C THR A 149 -9.26 2.82 2.95
N VAL A 150 -8.06 3.39 3.00
CA VAL A 150 -7.18 3.31 4.18
C VAL A 150 -7.89 3.86 5.41
N GLU A 151 -8.52 5.03 5.30
CA GLU A 151 -9.33 5.63 6.38
C GLU A 151 -10.48 4.71 6.82
N GLY A 152 -11.14 4.06 5.87
CA GLY A 152 -12.27 3.16 6.15
C GLY A 152 -11.90 1.93 6.98
N ILE A 153 -10.64 1.50 6.98
CA ILE A 153 -10.17 0.37 7.79
C ILE A 153 -9.31 0.78 9.00
N LEU A 154 -8.90 2.05 9.07
CA LEU A 154 -8.14 2.60 10.18
C LEU A 154 -8.67 4.00 10.54
N PRO A 155 -9.90 4.10 11.05
CA PRO A 155 -10.49 5.39 11.41
C PRO A 155 -9.72 6.01 12.58
N TYR A 156 -9.60 7.34 12.58
CA TYR A 156 -8.85 8.10 13.60
C TYR A 156 -7.40 7.61 13.77
N SER A 157 -6.76 7.23 12.66
CA SER A 157 -5.41 6.66 12.66
C SER A 157 -4.39 7.60 13.30
N PHE A 158 -3.51 7.06 14.14
CA PHE A 158 -2.29 7.75 14.55
C PHE A 158 -1.38 8.03 13.34
N GLY A 159 -0.63 9.12 13.37
CA GLY A 159 0.30 9.50 12.32
C GLY A 159 1.17 10.72 12.66
N PRO A 160 2.00 11.18 11.72
CA PRO A 160 2.98 12.25 11.96
C PRO A 160 2.38 13.52 12.57
N GLU A 161 1.17 13.89 12.17
CA GLU A 161 0.45 15.06 12.70
C GLU A 161 0.21 15.02 14.22
N HIS A 162 0.18 13.82 14.82
CA HIS A 162 0.02 13.66 16.26
C HIS A 162 1.31 13.90 17.04
N LEU A 163 2.47 13.72 16.39
CA LEU A 163 3.79 13.92 17.02
C LEU A 163 4.12 15.41 17.21
N GLU A 164 3.50 16.27 16.40
CA GLU A 164 3.67 17.73 16.42
C GLU A 164 2.73 18.43 17.41
N MET A 165 1.81 17.69 18.03
CA MET A 165 0.83 18.26 18.96
C MET A 165 1.50 18.74 20.27
N PRO A 166 1.01 19.84 20.88
CA PRO A 166 1.49 20.29 22.19
C PRO A 166 1.34 19.22 23.28
N ARG A 167 2.32 19.11 24.18
CA ARG A 167 2.31 18.20 25.34
C ARG A 167 1.95 18.99 26.59
N THR A 168 0.97 18.50 27.34
CA THR A 168 0.57 19.06 28.65
C THR A 168 1.38 18.47 29.78
#